data_AF-A0AA89B4R0-F1
#
_entry.id   AF-A0AA89B4R0-F1
#
_cell.length_a   1.000
_cell.length_b   1.000
_cell.length_c   1.000
_cell.angle_alpha   90.00
_cell.angle_beta   90.00
_cell.angle_gamma   90.00
#
_symmetry.space_group_name_H-M   'P 1'
#
loop_
_entity.id
_entity.type
_entity.pdbx_description
1 polymer ?
#
loop_
_entity_poly.entity_id
_entity_poly.type
_entity_poly.pdbx_seq_one_letter_code
_entity_poly.pdbx_strand_id
1 'polypeptide(L)'
;MVHDKKENSLEVDLEAFPLIRRAEFSYWLQESVCHRVQDEVSALNESDLVHIFLLLTGRQLDAAAELAASRGDAGGSTLSRSDITSQLDLWRKNGLDFNFIEKDRIQLFELLAGNIHGALDDIKVDWKRFLGLLMWYQLPADTSLPIVFHTYQQLLYEGRAPYPVPVYIDEEPEEEAISWRPEERFDIAYYLMLLYANEESGISVLKTMFSSFASTHDPLDYHMIWHQRTVLEAVGVFSSNDLHVLDMGLVLQLLCLGQCHWAIYVVLHMPYRDDYPYLQATLIREILFQHCETWSTQELQCQFIEDLGIHSAWLHEAMAVYFSYYGDLSEALEHFLKCANWQKAHSIFVTSVAHSLFLSAKHSEIWRLATTMEDYKSEIEDWDLGAGIYLSFYLLRSSLQEDNTTMSDLDTLDNKNEACGDFCGRLNNSLAVWGSRLPVDARVVYSKMATEVSNLLIADSGEGSTREAQLSCFDTIFKAPIPEDLRACHLQDAVSRQPHSTSSSYFRRKFKASPDCKSRDPA
;
A
#
# COMPACT_ATOMS: atom_id res chain seq x y z
N MET A 1 23.06 -6.62 -27.94
CA MET A 1 24.43 -6.12 -27.70
C MET A 1 24.33 -4.69 -27.25
N VAL A 2 24.16 -4.49 -25.94
CA VAL A 2 24.30 -3.17 -25.31
C VAL A 2 25.81 -3.00 -25.10
N HIS A 3 26.40 -2.02 -25.77
CA HIS A 3 27.81 -1.68 -25.54
C HIS A 3 27.92 -1.07 -24.14
N ASP A 4 28.36 -1.91 -23.22
CA ASP A 4 28.84 -1.56 -21.90
C ASP A 4 30.11 -0.71 -22.07
N LYS A 5 29.93 0.60 -22.26
CA LYS A 5 31.02 1.56 -22.13
C LYS A 5 31.35 1.60 -20.65
N LYS A 6 32.34 0.80 -20.25
CA LYS A 6 33.15 1.07 -19.05
C LYS A 6 33.63 2.51 -19.16
N GLU A 7 32.95 3.41 -18.47
CA GLU A 7 33.54 4.68 -18.08
C GLU A 7 34.80 4.32 -17.31
N ASN A 8 35.95 4.69 -17.89
CA ASN A 8 37.20 4.71 -17.16
C ASN A 8 36.97 5.64 -15.98
N SER A 9 36.77 5.08 -14.78
CA SER A 9 36.90 5.82 -13.53
C SER A 9 38.30 6.43 -13.55
N LEU A 10 38.38 7.71 -13.91
CA LEU A 10 39.55 8.52 -13.64
C LEU A 10 39.79 8.36 -12.13
N GLU A 11 40.95 7.83 -11.74
CA GLU A 11 41.42 7.88 -10.35
C GLU A 11 41.56 9.37 -10.01
N VAL A 12 40.46 9.97 -9.58
CA VAL A 12 40.44 11.34 -9.08
C VAL A 12 41.27 11.32 -7.81
N ASP A 13 42.31 12.14 -7.80
CA ASP A 13 43.15 12.35 -6.62
C ASP A 13 42.26 12.67 -5.42
N LEU A 14 42.43 11.90 -4.34
CA LEU A 14 41.63 12.06 -3.13
C LEU A 14 41.77 13.46 -2.54
N GLU A 15 42.92 14.11 -2.75
CA GLU A 15 43.19 15.47 -2.32
C GLU A 15 42.47 16.53 -3.17
N ALA A 16 42.03 16.19 -4.38
CA ALA A 16 41.32 17.10 -5.29
C ALA A 16 39.80 17.11 -5.06
N PHE A 17 39.21 16.09 -4.40
CA PHE A 17 37.76 16.01 -4.19
C PHE A 17 37.16 17.24 -3.50
N PRO A 18 37.77 17.84 -2.45
CA PRO A 18 37.22 19.05 -1.83
C PRO A 18 37.16 20.23 -2.79
N LEU A 19 38.15 20.37 -3.67
CA LEU A 19 38.21 21.44 -4.67
C LEU A 19 37.18 21.22 -5.79
N ILE A 20 37.04 19.98 -6.26
CA ILE A 20 36.01 19.60 -7.25
C ILE A 20 34.63 19.87 -6.67
N ARG A 21 34.35 19.41 -5.44
CA ARG A 21 33.05 19.63 -4.79
C ARG A 21 32.74 21.13 -4.60
N ARG A 22 33.75 21.93 -4.24
CA ARG A 22 33.60 23.39 -4.14
C ARG A 22 33.31 24.04 -5.50
N ALA A 23 33.96 23.57 -6.56
CA ALA A 23 33.69 24.03 -7.93
C ALA A 23 32.28 23.67 -8.40
N GLU A 24 31.85 22.43 -8.21
CA GLU A 24 30.50 21.95 -8.54
C GLU A 24 29.42 22.70 -7.74
N PHE A 25 29.64 22.90 -6.43
CA PHE A 25 28.74 23.70 -5.60
C PHE A 25 28.64 25.15 -6.10
N SER A 26 29.76 25.71 -6.56
CA SER A 26 29.75 27.03 -7.19
C SER A 26 28.97 27.07 -8.50
N TYR A 27 29.06 26.02 -9.32
CA TYR A 27 28.35 25.94 -10.57
C TYR A 27 26.83 25.85 -10.32
N TRP A 28 26.43 25.02 -9.36
CA TRP A 28 25.03 24.94 -8.91
C TRP A 28 24.48 26.29 -8.42
N LEU A 29 25.26 27.05 -7.63
CA LEU A 29 24.86 28.39 -7.20
C LEU A 29 24.68 29.35 -8.38
N GLN A 30 25.62 29.33 -9.34
CA GLN A 30 25.55 30.14 -10.55
C GLN A 30 24.31 29.81 -11.40
N GLU A 31 24.01 28.53 -11.62
CA GLU A 31 22.82 28.11 -12.35
C GLU A 31 21.53 28.51 -11.62
N SER A 32 21.49 28.33 -10.30
CA SER A 32 20.31 28.63 -9.48
C SER A 32 19.90 30.11 -9.54
N VAL A 33 20.86 31.02 -9.63
CA VAL A 33 20.61 32.48 -9.65
C VAL A 33 20.54 33.06 -11.07
N CYS A 34 20.89 32.28 -12.09
CA CYS A 34 21.08 32.75 -13.46
C CYS A 34 19.84 33.46 -14.04
N HIS A 35 18.66 32.84 -13.89
CA HIS A 35 17.40 33.38 -14.40
C HIS A 35 17.06 34.73 -13.74
N ARG A 36 17.20 34.85 -12.41
CA ARG A 36 16.93 36.10 -11.67
C ARG A 36 17.84 37.23 -12.12
N VAL A 37 19.13 36.93 -12.29
CA VAL A 37 20.11 37.90 -12.78
C VAL A 37 19.75 38.34 -14.20
N GLN A 38 19.31 37.42 -15.07
CA GLN A 38 18.88 37.77 -16.43
C GLN A 38 17.60 38.60 -16.44
N ASP A 39 16.62 38.28 -15.59
CA ASP A 39 15.38 39.02 -15.47
C ASP A 39 15.64 40.45 -14.98
N GLU A 40 16.46 40.63 -13.93
CA GLU A 40 16.90 41.95 -13.45
C GLU A 40 17.64 42.74 -14.53
N VAL A 41 18.59 42.10 -15.22
CA VAL A 41 19.35 42.70 -16.33
C VAL A 41 18.42 43.13 -17.47
N SER A 42 17.37 42.37 -17.76
CA SER A 42 16.41 42.69 -18.83
C SER A 42 15.40 43.78 -18.44
N ALA A 43 15.06 43.88 -17.15
CA ALA A 43 14.09 44.85 -16.64
C ALA A 43 14.70 46.24 -16.43
N LEU A 44 16.00 46.32 -16.20
CA LEU A 44 16.70 47.57 -15.91
C LEU A 44 17.13 48.29 -17.19
N ASN A 45 16.62 49.50 -17.39
CA ASN A 45 17.16 50.46 -18.37
C ASN A 45 18.28 51.32 -17.75
N GLU A 46 19.09 50.74 -16.87
CA GLU A 46 20.08 51.44 -16.04
C GLU A 46 21.46 51.55 -16.70
N SER A 47 22.39 52.22 -16.00
CA SER A 47 23.80 52.35 -16.38
C SER A 47 24.47 50.99 -16.70
N ASP A 48 25.39 50.99 -17.69
CA ASP A 48 26.16 49.79 -18.06
C ASP A 48 26.96 49.21 -16.87
N LEU A 49 27.34 50.04 -15.88
CA LEU A 49 28.02 49.60 -14.66
C LEU A 49 27.13 48.75 -13.75
N VAL A 50 25.84 49.08 -13.68
CA VAL A 50 24.85 48.29 -12.94
C VAL A 50 24.68 46.93 -13.61
N HIS A 51 24.66 46.88 -14.95
CA HIS A 51 24.61 45.64 -15.69
C HIS A 51 25.83 44.74 -15.40
N ILE A 52 27.04 45.31 -15.43
CA ILE A 52 28.27 44.58 -15.07
C ILE A 52 28.18 44.06 -13.62
N PHE A 53 27.73 44.90 -12.69
CA PHE A 53 27.57 44.52 -11.29
C PHE A 53 26.62 43.32 -11.14
N LEU A 54 25.45 43.36 -11.77
CA LEU A 54 24.47 42.28 -11.73
C LEU A 54 25.04 40.98 -12.31
N LEU A 55 25.71 41.04 -13.46
CA LEU A 55 26.37 39.87 -14.06
C LEU A 55 27.43 39.27 -13.12
N LEU A 56 28.22 40.10 -12.44
CA LEU A 56 29.23 39.65 -11.48
C LEU A 56 28.61 39.00 -10.24
N THR A 57 27.46 39.49 -9.78
CA THR A 57 26.76 38.87 -8.66
C THR A 57 26.15 37.50 -8.99
N GLY A 58 25.99 37.17 -10.28
CA GLY A 58 25.63 35.84 -10.76
C GLY A 58 26.83 35.01 -11.25
N ARG A 59 28.07 35.47 -11.02
CA ARG A 59 29.32 34.87 -11.54
C ARG A 59 29.33 34.70 -13.07
N GLN A 60 28.60 35.52 -13.81
CA GLN A 60 28.64 35.54 -15.28
C GLN A 60 29.83 36.37 -15.77
N LEU A 61 31.05 35.89 -15.46
CA LEU A 61 32.30 36.64 -15.63
C LEU A 61 32.60 36.98 -17.09
N ASP A 62 32.33 36.05 -18.01
CA ASP A 62 32.61 36.26 -19.44
C ASP A 62 31.74 37.39 -20.01
N ALA A 63 30.43 37.35 -19.76
CA ALA A 63 29.50 38.40 -20.17
C ALA A 63 29.83 39.75 -19.52
N ALA A 64 30.18 39.75 -18.22
CA ALA A 64 30.59 40.96 -17.52
C ALA A 64 31.88 41.56 -18.11
N ALA A 65 32.86 40.71 -18.45
CA ALA A 65 34.12 41.13 -19.04
C ALA A 65 33.96 41.64 -20.46
N GLU A 66 33.13 40.99 -21.29
CA GLU A 66 32.80 41.45 -22.64
C GLU A 66 32.12 42.82 -22.61
N LEU A 67 31.15 43.01 -21.70
CA LEU A 67 30.46 44.28 -21.53
C LEU A 67 31.42 45.38 -21.09
N ALA A 68 32.26 45.12 -20.08
CA ALA A 68 33.29 46.06 -19.61
C ALA A 68 34.30 46.42 -20.71
N ALA A 69 34.75 45.42 -21.49
CA ALA A 69 35.69 45.61 -22.60
C ALA A 69 35.08 46.44 -23.73
N SER A 70 33.81 46.21 -24.08
CA SER A 70 33.11 46.97 -25.12
C SER A 70 33.00 48.47 -24.83
N ARG A 71 33.09 48.84 -23.55
CA ARG A 71 32.98 50.23 -23.06
C ARG A 71 34.32 50.87 -22.71
N GLY A 72 35.42 50.11 -22.76
CA GLY A 72 36.77 50.62 -22.47
C GLY A 72 37.12 50.69 -20.98
N ASP A 73 36.32 50.08 -20.11
CA ASP A 73 36.56 50.01 -18.66
C ASP A 73 37.48 48.83 -18.25
N ALA A 74 37.92 48.01 -19.21
CA ALA A 74 38.81 46.88 -18.99
C ALA A 74 40.30 47.31 -18.87
N GLY A 75 40.71 47.68 -17.66
CA GLY A 75 42.12 47.86 -17.30
C GLY A 75 42.81 46.52 -16.99
N GLY A 76 43.59 45.98 -17.94
CA GLY A 76 44.24 44.66 -17.87
C GLY A 76 45.46 44.54 -16.94
N SER A 77 45.35 44.92 -15.67
CA SER A 77 46.35 44.60 -14.65
C SER A 77 45.83 43.54 -13.67
N THR A 78 46.68 42.57 -13.31
CA THR A 78 46.44 41.63 -12.22
C THR A 78 46.45 42.39 -10.88
N LEU A 79 45.34 43.04 -10.55
CA LEU A 79 45.17 43.73 -9.26
C LEU A 79 44.80 42.71 -8.19
N SER A 80 45.50 42.77 -7.06
CA SER A 80 45.11 42.01 -5.87
C SER A 80 43.91 42.69 -5.20
N ARG A 81 43.08 41.93 -4.47
CA ARG A 81 42.00 42.49 -3.64
C ARG A 81 42.50 43.61 -2.72
N SER A 82 43.74 43.47 -2.21
CA SER A 82 44.41 44.47 -1.36
C SER A 82 44.62 45.82 -2.03
N ASP A 83 44.88 45.82 -3.35
CA ASP A 83 45.13 47.04 -4.11
C ASP A 83 43.83 47.80 -4.31
N ILE A 84 42.74 47.07 -4.58
CA ILE A 84 41.38 47.61 -4.70
C ILE A 84 40.92 48.19 -3.36
N THR A 85 41.14 47.50 -2.24
CA THR A 85 40.84 48.04 -0.90
C THR A 85 41.63 49.32 -0.61
N SER A 86 42.92 49.34 -0.95
CA SER A 86 43.76 50.54 -0.75
C SER A 86 43.27 51.72 -1.58
N GLN A 87 42.78 51.45 -2.80
CA GLN A 87 42.20 52.44 -3.68
C GLN A 87 40.89 53.02 -3.10
N LEU A 88 39.99 52.16 -2.60
CA LEU A 88 38.77 52.58 -1.92
C LEU A 88 39.07 53.45 -0.69
N ASP A 89 40.06 53.08 0.12
CA ASP A 89 40.47 53.85 1.28
C ASP A 89 41.04 55.22 0.91
N LEU A 90 41.77 55.31 -0.21
CA LEU A 90 42.27 56.59 -0.73
C LEU A 90 41.13 57.49 -1.19
N TRP A 91 40.13 56.93 -1.87
CA TRP A 91 38.93 57.68 -2.26
C TRP A 91 38.17 58.22 -1.07
N ARG A 92 37.91 57.38 -0.05
CA ARG A 92 37.25 57.78 1.21
C ARG A 92 38.04 58.85 1.96
N LYS A 93 39.35 58.66 2.14
CA LYS A 93 40.22 59.63 2.85
C LYS A 93 40.24 61.00 2.19
N ASN A 94 40.15 61.04 0.87
CA ASN A 94 40.17 62.27 0.08
C ASN A 94 38.75 62.83 -0.19
N GLY A 95 37.69 62.17 0.27
CA GLY A 95 36.29 62.57 0.07
C GLY A 95 35.82 62.52 -1.39
N LEU A 96 36.43 61.65 -2.21
CA LEU A 96 36.11 61.51 -3.64
C LEU A 96 34.87 60.63 -3.87
N ASP A 97 34.52 59.81 -2.89
CA ASP A 97 33.40 58.88 -2.83
C ASP A 97 32.02 59.54 -2.75
N PHE A 98 31.93 60.78 -2.23
CA PHE A 98 30.64 61.46 -2.07
C PHE A 98 30.16 62.26 -3.29
N ASN A 99 31.06 62.76 -4.13
CA ASN A 99 30.69 63.74 -5.19
C ASN A 99 31.38 63.53 -6.55
N PHE A 100 32.42 62.70 -6.64
CA PHE A 100 33.26 62.64 -7.85
C PHE A 100 33.20 61.28 -8.55
N ILE A 101 33.06 60.19 -7.79
CA ILE A 101 33.02 58.84 -8.33
C ILE A 101 31.57 58.36 -8.34
N GLU A 102 31.17 57.77 -9.46
CA GLU A 102 29.85 57.14 -9.61
C GLU A 102 29.63 56.09 -8.53
N LYS A 103 28.45 56.11 -7.90
CA LYS A 103 28.07 55.17 -6.83
C LYS A 103 28.21 53.72 -7.30
N ASP A 104 27.76 53.43 -8.52
CA ASP A 104 27.83 52.10 -9.13
C ASP A 104 29.29 51.62 -9.30
N ARG A 105 30.22 52.54 -9.58
CA ARG A 105 31.66 52.23 -9.66
C ARG A 105 32.23 51.93 -8.28
N ILE A 106 31.80 52.64 -7.24
CA ILE A 106 32.20 52.33 -5.86
C ILE A 106 31.69 50.94 -5.49
N GLN A 107 30.41 50.63 -5.73
CA GLN A 107 29.82 49.31 -5.46
C GLN A 107 30.55 48.17 -6.17
N LEU A 108 30.93 48.38 -7.44
CA LEU A 108 31.73 47.44 -8.20
C LEU A 108 33.12 47.19 -7.55
N PHE A 109 33.79 48.26 -7.11
CA PHE A 109 35.08 48.14 -6.43
C PHE A 109 34.94 47.49 -5.04
N GLU A 110 33.88 47.80 -4.28
CA GLU A 110 33.60 47.13 -3.00
C GLU A 110 33.44 45.62 -3.19
N LEU A 111 32.70 45.21 -4.22
CA LEU A 111 32.49 43.80 -4.56
C LEU A 111 33.82 43.11 -4.90
N LEU A 112 34.62 43.72 -5.77
CA LEU A 112 35.92 43.17 -6.18
C LEU A 112 36.95 43.16 -5.03
N ALA A 113 36.85 44.09 -4.08
CA ALA A 113 37.64 44.10 -2.85
C ALA A 113 37.21 43.01 -1.85
N GLY A 114 36.05 42.37 -2.05
CA GLY A 114 35.49 41.35 -1.18
C GLY A 114 34.59 41.90 -0.06
N ASN A 115 34.25 43.18 -0.09
CA ASN A 115 33.32 43.80 0.86
C ASN A 115 31.87 43.71 0.37
N ILE A 116 31.26 42.53 0.52
CA ILE A 116 29.91 42.28 -0.01
C ILE A 116 28.84 43.18 0.61
N HIS A 117 28.95 43.52 1.90
CA HIS A 117 27.95 44.37 2.56
C HIS A 117 28.01 45.81 2.06
N GLY A 118 29.22 46.34 1.82
CA GLY A 118 29.37 47.66 1.20
C GLY A 118 28.91 47.69 -0.27
N ALA A 119 29.05 46.57 -0.98
CA ALA A 119 28.58 46.43 -2.35
C ALA A 119 27.04 46.37 -2.46
N LEU A 120 26.38 45.71 -1.50
CA LEU A 120 24.94 45.41 -1.51
C LEU A 120 24.08 46.40 -0.71
N ASP A 121 24.63 47.52 -0.23
CA ASP A 121 24.02 48.38 0.80
C ASP A 121 22.52 48.73 0.56
N ASP A 122 22.11 48.92 -0.70
CA ASP A 122 20.71 49.18 -1.10
C ASP A 122 20.07 48.05 -1.94
N ILE A 123 20.82 47.01 -2.28
CA ILE A 123 20.42 45.96 -3.22
C ILE A 123 20.06 44.69 -2.45
N LYS A 124 18.76 44.36 -2.43
CA LYS A 124 18.30 43.07 -1.90
C LYS A 124 18.66 41.97 -2.89
N VAL A 125 19.30 40.93 -2.39
CA VAL A 125 19.64 39.72 -3.16
C VAL A 125 19.07 38.49 -2.47
N ASP A 126 18.75 37.48 -3.27
CA ASP A 126 18.35 36.18 -2.74
C ASP A 126 19.49 35.50 -1.98
N TRP A 127 19.12 34.50 -1.19
CA TRP A 127 20.05 33.86 -0.29
C TRP A 127 21.13 33.02 -0.99
N LYS A 128 20.82 32.43 -2.14
CA LYS A 128 21.77 31.65 -2.94
C LYS A 128 22.80 32.58 -3.58
N ARG A 129 22.36 33.73 -4.09
CA ARG A 129 23.22 34.79 -4.62
C ARG A 129 24.11 35.37 -3.54
N PHE A 130 23.57 35.68 -2.36
CA PHE A 130 24.37 36.15 -1.23
C PHE A 130 25.44 35.13 -0.81
N LEU A 131 25.06 33.85 -0.71
CA LEU A 131 26.00 32.76 -0.41
C LEU A 131 27.08 32.61 -1.48
N GLY A 132 26.72 32.75 -2.75
CA GLY A 132 27.65 32.83 -3.87
C GLY A 132 28.63 33.98 -3.71
N LEU A 133 28.14 35.18 -3.42
CA LEU A 133 28.98 36.37 -3.20
C LEU A 133 29.97 36.20 -2.04
N LEU A 134 29.49 35.63 -0.92
CA LEU A 134 30.33 35.25 0.23
C LEU A 134 31.44 34.30 -0.21
N MET A 135 31.11 33.26 -0.99
CA MET A 135 32.06 32.25 -1.42
C MET A 135 33.04 32.72 -2.50
N TRP A 136 32.59 33.56 -3.45
CA TRP A 136 33.35 33.98 -4.62
C TRP A 136 34.23 35.20 -4.33
N TYR A 137 33.74 36.16 -3.53
CA TYR A 137 34.39 37.46 -3.36
C TYR A 137 34.88 37.72 -1.93
N GLN A 138 34.12 37.37 -0.89
CA GLN A 138 34.54 37.67 0.48
C GLN A 138 35.54 36.65 1.03
N LEU A 139 35.24 35.36 0.89
CA LEU A 139 36.08 34.30 1.44
C LEU A 139 37.28 33.99 0.52
N PRO A 140 38.40 33.48 1.08
CA PRO A 140 39.52 32.95 0.31
C PRO A 140 39.12 31.78 -0.60
N ALA A 141 39.80 31.64 -1.74
CA ALA A 141 39.49 30.62 -2.74
C ALA A 141 39.70 29.17 -2.25
N ASP A 142 40.59 28.98 -1.28
CA ASP A 142 40.95 27.72 -0.61
C ASP A 142 40.05 27.38 0.59
N THR A 143 39.07 28.22 0.92
CA THR A 143 38.16 27.97 2.05
C THR A 143 37.30 26.73 1.80
N SER A 144 37.27 25.80 2.75
CA SER A 144 36.44 24.60 2.68
C SER A 144 34.93 24.93 2.78
N LEU A 145 34.09 24.12 2.15
CA LEU A 145 32.63 24.31 2.16
C LEU A 145 32.02 24.38 3.58
N PRO A 146 32.41 23.55 4.57
CA PRO A 146 31.88 23.65 5.93
C PRO A 146 32.11 25.04 6.55
N ILE A 147 33.28 25.63 6.33
CA ILE A 147 33.60 26.98 6.83
C ILE A 147 32.72 28.04 6.15
N VAL A 148 32.50 27.92 4.84
CA VAL A 148 31.57 28.81 4.11
C VAL A 148 30.16 28.73 4.72
N PHE A 149 29.67 27.52 4.99
CA PHE A 149 28.32 27.30 5.52
C PHE A 149 28.16 27.83 6.94
N HIS A 150 29.13 27.59 7.82
CA HIS A 150 29.12 28.16 9.17
C HIS A 150 29.25 29.69 9.18
N THR A 151 30.02 30.26 8.26
CA THR A 151 30.13 31.73 8.12
C THR A 151 28.78 32.33 7.71
N TYR A 152 28.11 31.72 6.73
CA TYR A 152 26.77 32.12 6.32
C TYR A 152 25.75 31.98 7.48
N GLN A 153 25.79 30.85 8.20
CA GLN A 153 24.94 30.62 9.37
C GLN A 153 25.16 31.65 10.47
N GLN A 154 26.41 32.04 10.73
CA GLN A 154 26.73 33.12 11.69
C GLN A 154 26.14 34.46 11.23
N LEU A 155 26.34 34.83 9.96
CA LEU A 155 25.80 36.08 9.40
C LEU A 155 24.26 36.09 9.44
N LEU A 156 23.63 34.93 9.26
CA LEU A 156 22.18 34.76 9.40
C LEU A 156 21.73 35.07 10.85
N TYR A 157 22.41 34.52 11.87
CA TYR A 157 22.10 34.82 13.27
C TYR A 157 22.35 36.29 13.66
N GLU A 158 23.32 36.94 13.01
CA GLU A 158 23.58 38.37 13.17
C GLU A 158 22.57 39.27 12.43
N GLY A 159 21.65 38.70 11.64
CA GLY A 159 20.70 39.46 10.82
C GLY A 159 21.35 40.17 9.63
N ARG A 160 22.52 39.70 9.21
CA ARG A 160 23.34 40.27 8.13
C ARG A 160 23.31 39.47 6.83
N ALA A 161 22.68 38.30 6.84
CA ALA A 161 22.41 37.51 5.64
C ALA A 161 20.90 37.39 5.41
N PRO A 162 20.45 37.30 4.15
CA PRO A 162 19.06 36.96 3.83
C PRO A 162 18.68 35.57 4.38
N TYR A 163 17.40 35.34 4.67
CA TYR A 163 16.94 34.03 5.14
C TYR A 163 16.96 32.99 4.02
N PRO A 164 17.41 31.74 4.28
CA PRO A 164 17.41 30.67 3.29
C PRO A 164 15.99 30.12 3.10
N VAL A 165 15.15 30.87 2.42
CA VAL A 165 13.75 30.52 2.17
C VAL A 165 13.60 29.52 1.02
N PRO A 166 12.64 28.58 1.08
CA PRO A 166 12.30 27.70 -0.04
C PRO A 166 11.87 28.47 -1.30
N VAL A 167 12.08 27.84 -2.46
CA VAL A 167 11.75 28.42 -3.78
C VAL A 167 10.32 28.95 -3.88
N TYR A 168 9.33 28.23 -3.35
CA TYR A 168 7.93 28.65 -3.41
C TYR A 168 7.65 29.94 -2.61
N ILE A 169 8.43 30.24 -1.58
CA ILE A 169 8.34 31.51 -0.83
C ILE A 169 9.10 32.60 -1.57
N ASP A 170 10.24 32.24 -2.15
CA ASP A 170 11.13 33.14 -2.88
C ASP A 170 10.54 33.63 -4.22
N GLU A 171 9.53 32.94 -4.74
CA GLU A 171 8.80 33.29 -5.98
C GLU A 171 7.39 33.85 -5.72
N GLU A 172 6.90 33.83 -4.47
CA GLU A 172 5.59 34.38 -4.10
C GLU A 172 5.60 35.93 -4.19
N PRO A 173 4.60 36.57 -4.82
CA PRO A 173 4.50 38.02 -4.87
C PRO A 173 4.33 38.63 -3.48
N GLU A 174 5.02 39.75 -3.22
CA GLU A 174 5.10 40.42 -1.90
C GLU A 174 3.74 40.75 -1.26
N GLU A 175 2.67 40.83 -2.06
CA GLU A 175 1.30 41.14 -1.63
C GLU A 175 0.60 39.97 -0.90
N GLU A 176 1.07 38.73 -1.08
CA GLU A 176 0.51 37.50 -0.49
C GLU A 176 1.39 36.93 0.64
N ALA A 177 2.47 37.62 1.00
CA ALA A 177 3.40 37.23 2.05
C ALA A 177 2.72 37.21 3.43
N ILE A 178 2.10 36.08 3.77
CA ILE A 178 1.61 35.77 5.10
C ILE A 178 2.79 35.95 6.08
N SER A 179 2.53 36.54 7.25
CA SER A 179 3.54 36.73 8.30
C SER A 179 3.98 35.39 8.89
N TRP A 180 4.86 34.68 8.18
CA TRP A 180 5.48 33.46 8.68
C TRP A 180 6.62 33.80 9.63
N ARG A 181 6.89 32.92 10.59
CA ARG A 181 8.06 33.05 11.47
C ARG A 181 9.30 32.60 10.69
N PRO A 182 10.29 33.49 10.46
CA PRO A 182 11.49 33.14 9.68
C PRO A 182 12.29 31.99 10.28
N GLU A 183 12.14 31.73 11.58
CA GLU A 183 12.98 30.79 12.34
C GLU A 183 12.62 29.30 12.15
N GLU A 184 11.54 28.96 11.42
CA GLU A 184 10.99 27.60 11.39
C GLU A 184 10.88 26.96 10.00
N ARG A 185 11.20 27.69 8.91
CA ARG A 185 10.98 27.22 7.53
C ARG A 185 12.14 27.64 6.62
N PHE A 186 13.15 26.77 6.51
CA PHE A 186 14.25 26.96 5.58
C PHE A 186 14.19 25.97 4.42
N ASP A 187 14.80 26.36 3.31
CA ASP A 187 14.99 25.53 2.13
C ASP A 187 15.76 24.25 2.49
N ILE A 188 15.35 23.12 1.93
CA ILE A 188 16.06 21.85 2.13
C ILE A 188 17.54 21.91 1.70
N ALA A 189 17.88 22.69 0.67
CA ALA A 189 19.28 22.88 0.25
C ALA A 189 20.14 23.47 1.38
N TYR A 190 19.59 24.40 2.15
CA TYR A 190 20.29 24.94 3.32
C TYR A 190 20.48 23.89 4.41
N TYR A 191 19.46 23.07 4.70
CA TYR A 191 19.61 21.98 5.65
C TYR A 191 20.61 20.92 5.18
N LEU A 192 20.66 20.61 3.88
CA LEU A 192 21.67 19.74 3.29
C LEU A 192 23.09 20.30 3.46
N MET A 193 23.27 21.61 3.30
CA MET A 193 24.55 22.27 3.58
C MET A 193 24.93 22.14 5.06
N LEU A 194 23.98 22.33 5.99
CA LEU A 194 24.25 22.17 7.42
C LEU A 194 24.56 20.72 7.80
N LEU A 195 23.88 19.75 7.19
CA LEU A 195 24.11 18.32 7.37
C LEU A 195 25.50 17.92 6.82
N TYR A 196 25.92 18.53 5.72
CA TYR A 196 27.27 18.37 5.18
C TYR A 196 28.36 18.99 6.07
N ALA A 197 28.08 20.15 6.68
CA ALA A 197 29.03 20.83 7.56
C ALA A 197 29.13 20.20 8.95
N ASN A 198 28.02 19.64 9.48
CA ASN A 198 27.94 19.05 10.81
C ASN A 198 27.77 17.53 10.72
N GLU A 199 28.84 16.79 10.98
CA GLU A 199 28.81 15.32 11.05
C GLU A 199 27.88 14.80 12.17
N GLU A 200 27.65 15.59 13.23
CA GLU A 200 26.69 15.29 14.31
C GLU A 200 25.47 16.21 14.21
N SER A 201 24.60 15.95 13.24
CA SER A 201 23.34 16.70 13.10
C SER A 201 22.38 16.32 14.22
N GLY A 202 22.10 17.28 15.11
CA GLY A 202 21.10 17.10 16.18
C GLY A 202 19.72 16.74 15.62
N ILE A 203 19.04 15.79 16.26
CA ILE A 203 17.71 15.26 15.88
C ILE A 203 16.68 16.38 15.61
N SER A 204 16.79 17.52 16.30
CA SER A 204 15.93 18.68 16.10
C SER A 204 16.05 19.29 14.70
N VAL A 205 17.27 19.36 14.14
CA VAL A 205 17.50 19.89 12.79
C VAL A 205 16.90 18.96 11.74
N LEU A 206 17.00 17.64 11.93
CA LEU A 206 16.39 16.65 11.04
C LEU A 206 14.86 16.75 11.03
N LYS A 207 14.23 16.95 12.20
CA LYS A 207 12.77 17.12 12.28
C LYS A 207 12.29 18.37 11.56
N THR A 208 13.03 19.48 11.65
CA THR A 208 12.69 20.70 10.92
C THR A 208 13.00 20.58 9.42
N MET A 209 14.12 19.93 9.07
CA MET A 209 14.52 19.68 7.69
C MET A 209 13.47 18.86 6.95
N PHE A 210 12.96 17.79 7.57
CA PHE A 210 11.95 16.93 6.97
C PHE A 210 10.51 17.38 7.21
N SER A 211 10.31 18.66 7.51
CA SER A 211 8.99 19.27 7.45
C SER A 211 8.54 19.43 6.00
N SER A 212 7.24 19.28 5.70
CA SER A 212 6.67 19.55 4.38
C SER A 212 6.98 20.97 3.90
N PHE A 213 7.03 21.94 4.82
CA PHE A 213 7.42 23.33 4.55
C PHE A 213 8.85 23.51 4.01
N ALA A 214 9.73 22.51 4.10
CA ALA A 214 11.05 22.61 3.48
C ALA A 214 11.00 22.50 1.95
N SER A 215 9.91 21.97 1.38
CA SER A 215 9.75 21.73 -0.06
C SER A 215 8.49 22.32 -0.67
N THR A 216 7.42 22.55 0.11
CA THR A 216 6.11 22.94 -0.40
C THR A 216 5.35 23.80 0.59
N HIS A 217 4.42 24.62 0.10
CA HIS A 217 3.54 25.44 0.94
C HIS A 217 2.50 24.58 1.68
N ASP A 218 2.15 23.41 1.15
CA ASP A 218 1.12 22.55 1.72
C ASP A 218 1.67 21.73 2.92
N PRO A 219 1.18 21.95 4.16
CA PRO A 219 1.62 21.17 5.31
C PRO A 219 1.33 19.67 5.19
N LEU A 220 0.38 19.28 4.33
CA LEU A 220 -0.03 17.90 4.15
C LEU A 220 0.72 17.20 3.01
N ASP A 221 1.58 17.90 2.27
CA ASP A 221 2.34 17.31 1.18
C ASP A 221 3.67 16.71 1.66
N TYR A 222 3.65 15.40 1.93
CA TYR A 222 4.81 14.63 2.38
C TYR A 222 5.56 13.95 1.23
N HIS A 223 5.12 14.09 -0.03
CA HIS A 223 5.66 13.32 -1.15
C HIS A 223 7.16 13.57 -1.37
N MET A 224 7.54 14.83 -1.61
CA MET A 224 8.94 15.16 -1.90
C MET A 224 9.86 14.89 -0.71
N ILE A 225 9.39 15.26 0.49
CA ILE A 225 10.21 15.19 1.70
C ILE A 225 10.47 13.75 2.15
N TRP A 226 9.50 12.85 1.94
CA TRP A 226 9.68 11.42 2.18
C TRP A 226 10.74 10.84 1.25
N HIS A 227 10.68 11.16 -0.06
CA HIS A 227 11.68 10.65 -1.01
C HIS A 227 13.09 11.15 -0.69
N GLN A 228 13.24 12.44 -0.36
CA GLN A 228 14.52 13.04 0.02
C GLN A 228 15.09 12.38 1.27
N ARG A 229 14.26 12.16 2.31
CA ARG A 229 14.64 11.40 3.50
C ARG A 229 15.15 9.99 3.13
N THR A 230 14.38 9.23 2.36
CA THR A 230 14.73 7.85 2.00
C THR A 230 16.06 7.75 1.25
N VAL A 231 16.34 8.69 0.33
CA VAL A 231 17.63 8.73 -0.39
C VAL A 231 18.78 9.02 0.56
N LEU A 232 18.62 9.98 1.46
CA LEU A 232 19.68 10.36 2.41
C LEU A 232 19.96 9.26 3.45
N GLU A 233 18.92 8.56 3.93
CA GLU A 233 19.08 7.39 4.79
C GLU A 233 19.78 6.24 4.05
N ALA A 234 19.41 5.99 2.79
CA ALA A 234 20.04 4.94 1.97
C ALA A 234 21.52 5.20 1.66
N VAL A 235 21.91 6.48 1.49
CA VAL A 235 23.31 6.90 1.35
C VAL A 235 24.07 6.81 2.67
N GLY A 236 23.37 6.67 3.80
CA GLY A 236 23.95 6.59 5.13
C GLY A 236 24.36 7.95 5.71
N VAL A 237 23.75 9.04 5.24
CA VAL A 237 24.04 10.40 5.74
C VAL A 237 23.53 10.56 7.18
N PHE A 238 22.40 9.94 7.50
CA PHE A 238 21.86 9.85 8.85
C PHE A 238 21.04 8.57 9.03
N SER A 239 20.72 8.24 10.29
CA SER A 239 19.78 7.17 10.64
C SER A 239 18.84 7.67 11.74
N SER A 240 17.53 7.60 11.54
CA SER A 240 16.55 8.03 12.53
C SER A 240 15.33 7.12 12.57
N ASN A 241 14.93 6.70 13.78
CA ASN A 241 13.69 5.97 14.03
C ASN A 241 12.50 6.89 14.36
N ASP A 242 12.75 8.19 14.46
CA ASP A 242 11.79 9.18 14.96
C ASP A 242 10.95 9.85 13.86
N LEU A 243 11.07 9.41 12.61
CA LEU A 243 10.46 10.05 11.43
C LEU A 243 9.18 9.34 10.91
N HIS A 244 8.61 8.43 11.70
CA HIS A 244 7.39 7.68 11.35
C HIS A 244 6.18 8.55 10.98
N VAL A 245 6.12 9.79 11.44
CA VAL A 245 5.07 10.75 11.08
C VAL A 245 5.06 11.02 9.58
N LEU A 246 6.23 11.05 8.94
CA LEU A 246 6.35 11.24 7.50
C LEU A 246 5.87 10.02 6.74
N ASP A 247 6.22 8.83 7.22
CA ASP A 247 5.80 7.57 6.62
C ASP A 247 4.27 7.46 6.65
N MET A 248 3.66 7.68 7.82
CA MET A 248 2.20 7.65 7.96
C MET A 248 1.52 8.80 7.21
N GLY A 249 2.15 9.98 7.16
CA GLY A 249 1.66 11.12 6.38
C GLY A 249 1.52 10.76 4.91
N LEU A 250 2.58 10.24 4.29
CA LEU A 250 2.55 9.83 2.89
C LEU A 250 1.62 8.63 2.65
N VAL A 251 1.58 7.64 3.56
CA VAL A 251 0.63 6.53 3.48
C VAL A 251 -0.80 7.04 3.39
N LEU A 252 -1.20 7.95 4.28
CA LEU A 252 -2.55 8.51 4.28
C LEU A 252 -2.84 9.31 3.01
N GLN A 253 -1.88 10.10 2.51
CA GLN A 253 -2.05 10.79 1.23
C GLN A 253 -2.33 9.82 0.07
N LEU A 254 -1.55 8.75 -0.02
CA LEU A 254 -1.69 7.75 -1.07
C LEU A 254 -3.01 6.99 -0.97
N LEU A 255 -3.45 6.66 0.24
CA LEU A 255 -4.75 6.02 0.47
C LEU A 255 -5.92 6.94 0.09
N CYS A 256 -5.84 8.24 0.39
CA CYS A 256 -6.82 9.23 -0.04
C CYS A 256 -6.91 9.35 -1.58
N LEU A 257 -5.80 9.13 -2.29
CA LEU A 257 -5.75 9.08 -3.75
C LEU A 257 -6.14 7.71 -4.33
N GLY A 258 -6.47 6.73 -3.47
CA GLY A 258 -6.79 5.36 -3.87
C GLY A 258 -5.60 4.55 -4.36
N GLN A 259 -4.37 5.01 -4.12
CA GLN A 259 -3.11 4.38 -4.52
C GLN A 259 -2.62 3.42 -3.42
N CYS A 260 -3.37 2.34 -3.18
CA CYS A 260 -3.12 1.42 -2.06
C CYS A 260 -1.79 0.69 -2.18
N HIS A 261 -1.41 0.30 -3.40
CA HIS A 261 -0.16 -0.39 -3.69
C HIS A 261 1.08 0.46 -3.32
N TRP A 262 1.05 1.76 -3.60
CA TRP A 262 2.11 2.69 -3.16
C TRP A 262 2.09 2.92 -1.66
N ALA A 263 0.91 2.97 -1.03
CA ALA A 263 0.82 3.06 0.42
C ALA A 263 1.48 1.85 1.11
N ILE A 264 1.22 0.63 0.60
CA ILE A 264 1.87 -0.61 1.07
C ILE A 264 3.39 -0.54 0.83
N TYR A 265 3.83 -0.06 -0.33
CA TYR A 265 5.26 0.17 -0.61
C TYR A 265 5.91 1.06 0.45
N VAL A 266 5.28 2.18 0.83
CA VAL A 266 5.81 3.06 1.88
C VAL A 266 5.86 2.35 3.24
N VAL A 267 4.81 1.59 3.60
CA VAL A 267 4.80 0.80 4.85
C VAL A 267 5.94 -0.21 4.90
N LEU A 268 6.26 -0.89 3.78
CA LEU A 268 7.38 -1.83 3.71
C LEU A 268 8.75 -1.16 3.96
N HIS A 269 8.87 0.14 3.68
CA HIS A 269 10.09 0.92 3.90
C HIS A 269 10.17 1.56 5.30
N MET A 270 9.14 1.40 6.13
CA MET A 270 9.21 1.89 7.52
C MET A 270 10.29 1.15 8.31
N PRO A 271 11.03 1.82 9.19
CA PRO A 271 12.08 1.18 9.99
C PRO A 271 11.50 0.14 10.94
N TYR A 272 12.25 -0.94 11.15
CA TYR A 272 11.90 -1.95 12.15
C TYR A 272 11.94 -1.34 13.55
N ARG A 273 10.94 -1.68 14.38
CA ARG A 273 10.84 -1.22 15.76
C ARG A 273 10.69 -2.40 16.70
N ASP A 274 11.61 -2.50 17.67
CA ASP A 274 11.55 -3.53 18.71
C ASP A 274 10.27 -3.46 19.57
N ASP A 275 9.74 -2.25 19.77
CA ASP A 275 8.49 -2.03 20.51
C ASP A 275 7.27 -2.65 19.82
N TYR A 276 7.31 -2.75 18.48
CA TYR A 276 6.19 -3.19 17.63
C TYR A 276 6.70 -4.04 16.46
N PRO A 277 7.12 -5.31 16.71
CA PRO A 277 7.80 -6.14 15.72
C PRO A 277 6.94 -6.53 14.51
N TYR A 278 5.62 -6.39 14.60
CA TYR A 278 4.67 -6.72 13.54
C TYR A 278 3.99 -5.49 12.91
N LEU A 279 4.48 -4.29 13.20
CA LEU A 279 3.84 -3.03 12.77
C LEU A 279 3.51 -3.02 11.28
N GLN A 280 4.49 -3.33 10.42
CA GLN A 280 4.32 -3.32 8.97
C GLN A 280 3.26 -4.34 8.53
N ALA A 281 3.34 -5.57 9.04
CA ALA A 281 2.37 -6.61 8.72
C ALA A 281 0.95 -6.24 9.16
N THR A 282 0.80 -5.64 10.34
CA THR A 282 -0.50 -5.17 10.85
C THR A 282 -1.05 -4.04 9.99
N LEU A 283 -0.24 -3.03 9.66
CA LEU A 283 -0.66 -1.91 8.81
C LEU A 283 -1.03 -2.37 7.40
N ILE A 284 -0.24 -3.25 6.78
CA ILE A 284 -0.54 -3.80 5.44
C ILE A 284 -1.86 -4.56 5.47
N ARG A 285 -2.08 -5.42 6.46
CA ARG A 285 -3.36 -6.13 6.61
C ARG A 285 -4.51 -5.15 6.78
N GLU A 286 -4.35 -4.12 7.61
CA GLU A 286 -5.38 -3.11 7.83
C GLU A 286 -5.73 -2.35 6.54
N ILE A 287 -4.72 -1.93 5.76
CA ILE A 287 -4.92 -1.32 4.45
C ILE A 287 -5.68 -2.26 3.50
N LEU A 288 -5.28 -3.54 3.44
CA LEU A 288 -5.93 -4.52 2.59
C LEU A 288 -7.41 -4.70 2.94
N PHE A 289 -7.75 -4.79 4.23
CA PHE A 289 -9.14 -4.94 4.67
C PHE A 289 -9.96 -3.66 4.46
N GLN A 290 -9.43 -2.48 4.83
CA GLN A 290 -10.18 -1.23 4.80
C GLN A 290 -10.40 -0.70 3.38
N HIS A 291 -9.40 -0.86 2.51
CA HIS A 291 -9.43 -0.33 1.15
C HIS A 291 -9.69 -1.40 0.08
N CYS A 292 -10.24 -2.55 0.48
CA CYS A 292 -10.52 -3.70 -0.39
C CYS A 292 -11.15 -3.29 -1.72
N GLU A 293 -12.24 -2.53 -1.68
CA GLU A 293 -12.97 -2.06 -2.86
C GLU A 293 -12.06 -1.35 -3.87
N THR A 294 -11.12 -0.53 -3.39
CA THR A 294 -10.29 0.32 -4.25
C THR A 294 -9.22 -0.49 -4.95
N TRP A 295 -8.46 -1.30 -4.21
CA TRP A 295 -7.36 -2.06 -4.79
C TRP A 295 -7.85 -3.31 -5.53
N SER A 296 -8.93 -3.96 -5.08
CA SER A 296 -9.44 -5.20 -5.71
C SER A 296 -10.08 -4.95 -7.08
N THR A 297 -10.61 -3.74 -7.29
CA THR A 297 -11.24 -3.37 -8.57
C THR A 297 -10.19 -3.08 -9.66
N GLN A 298 -8.95 -2.75 -9.27
CA GLN A 298 -7.88 -2.38 -10.19
C GLN A 298 -6.84 -3.49 -10.27
N GLU A 299 -6.89 -4.26 -11.37
CA GLU A 299 -6.00 -5.42 -11.58
C GLU A 299 -4.51 -5.05 -11.48
N LEU A 300 -4.11 -3.89 -12.01
CA LEU A 300 -2.72 -3.40 -11.91
C LEU A 300 -2.27 -3.18 -10.45
N GLN A 301 -3.17 -2.70 -9.57
CA GLN A 301 -2.83 -2.54 -8.16
C GLN A 301 -2.70 -3.91 -7.48
N CYS A 302 -3.60 -4.85 -7.77
CA CYS A 302 -3.51 -6.21 -7.22
C CYS A 302 -2.19 -6.88 -7.59
N GLN A 303 -1.84 -6.86 -8.88
CA GLN A 303 -0.58 -7.43 -9.37
C GLN A 303 0.63 -6.76 -8.72
N PHE A 304 0.63 -5.43 -8.62
CA PHE A 304 1.73 -4.71 -7.96
C PHE A 304 1.88 -5.09 -6.47
N ILE A 305 0.76 -5.27 -5.74
CA ILE A 305 0.81 -5.69 -4.34
C ILE A 305 1.41 -7.09 -4.21
N GLU A 306 1.08 -8.01 -5.11
CA GLU A 306 1.69 -9.34 -5.16
C GLU A 306 3.19 -9.28 -5.52
N ASP A 307 3.57 -8.42 -6.47
CA ASP A 307 4.96 -8.20 -6.89
C ASP A 307 5.84 -7.61 -5.77
N LEU A 308 5.24 -6.85 -4.83
CA LEU A 308 5.90 -6.40 -3.60
C LEU A 308 6.20 -7.55 -2.61
N GLY A 309 5.75 -8.77 -2.90
CA GLY A 309 5.95 -9.95 -2.06
C GLY A 309 4.90 -10.13 -0.97
N ILE A 310 3.76 -9.42 -1.05
CA ILE A 310 2.64 -9.64 -0.13
C ILE A 310 1.96 -10.96 -0.46
N HIS A 311 1.73 -11.80 0.54
CA HIS A 311 1.11 -13.11 0.35
C HIS A 311 -0.29 -13.00 -0.24
N SER A 312 -0.54 -13.69 -1.36
CA SER A 312 -1.86 -13.77 -2.01
C SER A 312 -2.97 -14.25 -1.08
N ALA A 313 -2.62 -15.08 -0.08
CA ALA A 313 -3.55 -15.50 0.96
C ALA A 313 -4.15 -14.31 1.73
N TRP A 314 -3.39 -13.22 1.98
CA TRP A 314 -3.90 -12.03 2.67
C TRP A 314 -4.83 -11.22 1.78
N LEU A 315 -4.55 -11.13 0.48
CA LEU A 315 -5.42 -10.47 -0.49
C LEU A 315 -6.75 -11.22 -0.57
N HIS A 316 -6.70 -12.55 -0.70
CA HIS A 316 -7.90 -13.39 -0.70
C HIS A 316 -8.66 -13.35 0.63
N GLU A 317 -7.97 -13.28 1.77
CA GLU A 317 -8.62 -13.09 3.07
C GLU A 317 -9.41 -11.77 3.14
N ALA A 318 -8.83 -10.67 2.66
CA ALA A 318 -9.50 -9.37 2.61
C ALA A 318 -10.72 -9.38 1.67
N MET A 319 -10.58 -9.93 0.46
CA MET A 319 -11.68 -10.07 -0.50
C MET A 319 -12.80 -10.97 0.05
N ALA A 320 -12.46 -12.07 0.73
CA ALA A 320 -13.44 -12.97 1.32
C ALA A 320 -14.32 -12.25 2.37
N VAL A 321 -13.70 -11.44 3.22
CA VAL A 321 -14.42 -10.63 4.22
C VAL A 321 -15.26 -9.55 3.55
N TYR A 322 -14.72 -8.88 2.53
CA TYR A 322 -15.45 -7.87 1.75
C TYR A 322 -16.72 -8.46 1.12
N PHE A 323 -16.62 -9.52 0.31
CA PHE A 323 -17.79 -10.14 -0.32
C PHE A 323 -18.78 -10.71 0.71
N SER A 324 -18.28 -11.28 1.81
CA SER A 324 -19.13 -11.75 2.90
C SER A 324 -19.94 -10.61 3.55
N TYR A 325 -19.39 -9.40 3.61
CA TYR A 325 -20.08 -8.23 4.15
C TYR A 325 -21.17 -7.71 3.19
N TYR A 326 -20.91 -7.68 1.88
CA TYR A 326 -21.89 -7.28 0.86
C TYR A 326 -22.95 -8.35 0.56
N GLY A 327 -22.79 -9.55 1.11
CA GLY A 327 -23.75 -10.65 0.98
C GLY A 327 -23.54 -11.54 -0.25
N ASP A 328 -22.46 -11.35 -1.01
CA ASP A 328 -22.08 -12.29 -2.06
C ASP A 328 -21.32 -13.47 -1.48
N LEU A 329 -22.08 -14.42 -0.93
CA LEU A 329 -21.54 -15.59 -0.24
C LEU A 329 -20.90 -16.60 -1.20
N SER A 330 -21.19 -16.53 -2.50
CA SER A 330 -20.58 -17.40 -3.51
C SER A 330 -19.15 -16.98 -3.78
N GLU A 331 -18.93 -15.69 -4.07
CA GLU A 331 -17.58 -15.14 -4.27
C GLU A 331 -16.77 -15.17 -2.98
N ALA A 332 -17.39 -14.90 -1.83
CA ALA A 332 -16.73 -15.01 -0.54
C ALA A 332 -16.19 -16.43 -0.28
N LEU A 333 -16.96 -17.47 -0.65
CA LEU A 333 -16.54 -18.86 -0.51
C LEU A 333 -15.28 -19.16 -1.34
N GLU A 334 -15.24 -18.75 -2.61
CA GLU A 334 -14.07 -18.92 -3.48
C GLU A 334 -12.81 -18.31 -2.86
N HIS A 335 -12.94 -17.11 -2.30
CA HIS A 335 -11.83 -16.44 -1.66
C HIS A 335 -11.42 -17.09 -0.34
N PHE A 336 -12.36 -17.62 0.47
CA PHE A 336 -12.03 -18.38 1.67
C PHE A 336 -11.29 -19.69 1.36
N LEU A 337 -11.61 -20.35 0.24
CA LEU A 337 -10.86 -21.52 -0.23
C LEU A 337 -9.42 -21.12 -0.63
N LYS A 338 -9.25 -20.00 -1.34
CA LYS A 338 -7.93 -19.53 -1.77
C LYS A 338 -7.04 -19.06 -0.61
N CYS A 339 -7.61 -18.54 0.48
CA CYS A 339 -6.85 -18.18 1.68
C CYS A 339 -6.71 -19.32 2.71
N ALA A 340 -7.10 -20.55 2.35
CA ALA A 340 -7.03 -21.75 3.19
C ALA A 340 -7.79 -21.62 4.53
N ASN A 341 -8.86 -20.81 4.58
CA ASN A 341 -9.74 -20.76 5.75
C ASN A 341 -10.87 -21.78 5.62
N TRP A 342 -10.50 -23.05 5.79
CA TRP A 342 -11.38 -24.20 5.52
C TRP A 342 -12.65 -24.20 6.36
N GLN A 343 -12.56 -23.80 7.64
CA GLN A 343 -13.72 -23.79 8.54
C GLN A 343 -14.77 -22.75 8.12
N LYS A 344 -14.34 -21.52 7.75
CA LYS A 344 -15.28 -20.51 7.25
C LYS A 344 -15.85 -20.88 5.89
N ALA A 345 -15.01 -21.42 4.99
CA ALA A 345 -15.45 -21.92 3.69
C ALA A 345 -16.51 -23.01 3.86
N HIS A 346 -16.28 -24.00 4.71
CA HIS A 346 -17.23 -25.07 5.00
C HIS A 346 -18.54 -24.53 5.58
N SER A 347 -18.48 -23.64 6.56
CA SER A 347 -19.69 -23.03 7.13
C SER A 347 -20.52 -22.33 6.06
N ILE A 348 -19.91 -21.46 5.23
CA ILE A 348 -20.61 -20.71 4.18
C ILE A 348 -21.17 -21.65 3.10
N PHE A 349 -20.39 -22.66 2.72
CA PHE A 349 -20.83 -23.69 1.78
C PHE A 349 -22.11 -24.36 2.26
N VAL A 350 -22.12 -24.87 3.50
CA VAL A 350 -23.28 -25.58 4.06
C VAL A 350 -24.48 -24.66 4.27
N THR A 351 -24.27 -23.49 4.86
CA THR A 351 -25.37 -22.60 5.27
C THR A 351 -25.96 -21.79 4.12
N SER A 352 -25.24 -21.59 3.02
CA SER A 352 -25.58 -20.53 2.05
C SER A 352 -25.44 -20.91 0.58
N VAL A 353 -24.39 -21.66 0.21
CA VAL A 353 -24.06 -21.89 -1.22
C VAL A 353 -24.54 -23.25 -1.73
N ALA A 354 -24.37 -24.32 -0.96
CA ALA A 354 -24.56 -25.68 -1.46
C ALA A 354 -26.01 -25.97 -1.85
N HIS A 355 -26.98 -25.48 -1.08
CA HIS A 355 -28.40 -25.73 -1.37
C HIS A 355 -28.92 -24.91 -2.57
N SER A 356 -28.46 -23.68 -2.75
CA SER A 356 -28.85 -22.85 -3.90
C SER A 356 -28.28 -23.42 -5.21
N LEU A 357 -27.03 -23.89 -5.19
CA LEU A 357 -26.43 -24.63 -6.30
C LEU A 357 -27.17 -25.94 -6.60
N PHE A 358 -27.60 -26.66 -5.56
CA PHE A 358 -28.27 -27.95 -5.72
C PHE A 358 -29.65 -27.78 -6.36
N LEU A 359 -30.43 -26.81 -5.88
CA LEU A 359 -31.73 -26.47 -6.46
C LEU A 359 -31.63 -25.97 -7.90
N SER A 360 -30.51 -25.32 -8.24
CA SER A 360 -30.19 -24.88 -9.60
C SER A 360 -29.57 -25.98 -10.49
N ALA A 361 -29.50 -27.23 -10.01
CA ALA A 361 -28.91 -28.38 -10.70
C ALA A 361 -27.43 -28.23 -11.10
N LYS A 362 -26.66 -27.35 -10.44
CA LYS A 362 -25.22 -27.14 -10.67
C LYS A 362 -24.37 -28.15 -9.87
N HIS A 363 -24.60 -29.44 -10.08
CA HIS A 363 -23.99 -30.50 -9.27
C HIS A 363 -22.47 -30.63 -9.45
N SER A 364 -21.93 -30.32 -10.64
CA SER A 364 -20.48 -30.31 -10.90
C SER A 364 -19.73 -29.31 -10.03
N GLU A 365 -20.37 -28.18 -9.72
CA GLU A 365 -19.76 -27.13 -8.93
C GLU A 365 -19.74 -27.47 -7.43
N ILE A 366 -20.82 -28.07 -6.94
CA ILE A 366 -20.88 -28.62 -5.58
C ILE A 366 -19.80 -29.67 -5.39
N TRP A 367 -19.63 -30.56 -6.36
CA TRP A 367 -18.58 -31.57 -6.34
C TRP A 367 -17.20 -30.91 -6.28
N ARG A 368 -16.89 -29.97 -7.18
CA ARG A 368 -15.61 -29.25 -7.20
C ARG A 368 -15.30 -28.58 -5.86
N LEU A 369 -16.26 -27.82 -5.31
CA LEU A 369 -16.12 -27.11 -4.04
C LEU A 369 -15.90 -28.07 -2.87
N ALA A 370 -16.71 -29.12 -2.78
CA ALA A 370 -16.62 -30.09 -1.69
C ALA A 370 -15.33 -30.92 -1.76
N THR A 371 -14.91 -31.36 -2.95
CA THR A 371 -13.63 -32.08 -3.12
C THR A 371 -12.42 -31.20 -2.79
N THR A 372 -12.46 -29.91 -3.12
CA THR A 372 -11.37 -28.97 -2.75
C THR A 372 -11.17 -28.89 -1.23
N MET A 373 -12.25 -29.01 -0.45
CA MET A 373 -12.18 -29.01 1.01
C MET A 373 -11.90 -30.41 1.61
N GLU A 374 -12.12 -31.49 0.85
CA GLU A 374 -11.99 -32.87 1.32
C GLU A 374 -10.55 -33.23 1.73
N ASP A 375 -9.57 -32.70 1.01
CA ASP A 375 -8.15 -32.88 1.31
C ASP A 375 -7.78 -32.36 2.72
N TYR A 376 -8.57 -31.43 3.26
CA TYR A 376 -8.38 -30.77 4.55
C TYR A 376 -9.42 -31.17 5.60
N LYS A 377 -10.12 -32.30 5.41
CA LYS A 377 -11.18 -32.78 6.31
C LYS A 377 -10.78 -32.87 7.79
N SER A 378 -9.50 -33.04 8.12
CA SER A 378 -9.00 -33.09 9.50
C SER A 378 -9.00 -31.75 10.21
N GLU A 379 -8.98 -30.65 9.45
CA GLU A 379 -8.98 -29.27 9.96
C GLU A 379 -10.39 -28.69 10.08
N ILE A 380 -11.39 -29.39 9.53
CA ILE A 380 -12.78 -28.93 9.46
C ILE A 380 -13.62 -29.65 10.52
N GLU A 381 -14.24 -28.88 11.40
CA GLU A 381 -15.18 -29.41 12.39
C GLU A 381 -16.45 -29.91 11.71
N ASP A 382 -16.96 -31.07 12.15
CA ASP A 382 -18.20 -31.66 11.64
C ASP A 382 -18.24 -31.86 10.11
N TRP A 383 -17.08 -32.14 9.49
CA TRP A 383 -16.95 -32.36 8.04
C TRP A 383 -18.02 -33.31 7.49
N ASP A 384 -18.15 -34.49 8.13
CA ASP A 384 -19.06 -35.57 7.74
C ASP A 384 -20.55 -35.19 7.87
N LEU A 385 -20.86 -34.16 8.67
CA LEU A 385 -22.19 -33.63 8.90
C LEU A 385 -22.46 -32.34 8.11
N GLY A 386 -21.50 -31.86 7.33
CA GLY A 386 -21.62 -30.64 6.52
C GLY A 386 -21.40 -30.94 5.04
N ALA A 387 -20.32 -30.40 4.47
CA ALA A 387 -19.98 -30.58 3.06
C ALA A 387 -19.78 -32.06 2.65
N GLY A 388 -19.29 -32.92 3.56
CA GLY A 388 -19.10 -34.35 3.31
C GLY A 388 -20.39 -35.10 2.96
N ILE A 389 -21.56 -34.57 3.35
CA ILE A 389 -22.87 -35.13 2.97
C ILE A 389 -23.09 -35.04 1.45
N TYR A 390 -22.67 -33.95 0.82
CA TYR A 390 -22.84 -33.76 -0.61
C TYR A 390 -21.98 -34.75 -1.41
N LEU A 391 -20.72 -34.94 -1.01
CA LEU A 391 -19.85 -35.96 -1.62
C LEU A 391 -20.40 -37.37 -1.41
N SER A 392 -20.81 -37.68 -0.19
CA SER A 392 -21.42 -38.97 0.15
C SER A 392 -22.68 -39.24 -0.67
N PHE A 393 -23.51 -38.22 -0.91
CA PHE A 393 -24.69 -38.32 -1.74
C PHE A 393 -24.35 -38.66 -3.19
N TYR A 394 -23.37 -37.97 -3.80
CA TYR A 394 -22.98 -38.23 -5.18
C TYR A 394 -22.29 -39.59 -5.36
N LEU A 395 -21.47 -40.01 -4.40
CA LEU A 395 -20.86 -41.35 -4.37
C LEU A 395 -21.91 -42.44 -4.20
N LEU A 396 -22.88 -42.25 -3.29
CA LEU A 396 -23.96 -43.21 -3.09
C LEU A 396 -24.88 -43.28 -4.32
N ARG A 397 -25.22 -42.13 -4.90
CA ARG A 397 -26.03 -42.06 -6.12
C ARG A 397 -25.35 -42.78 -7.29
N SER A 398 -24.05 -42.57 -7.49
CA SER A 398 -23.30 -43.26 -8.55
C SER A 398 -23.22 -44.77 -8.29
N SER A 399 -22.93 -45.21 -7.06
CA SER A 399 -22.95 -46.64 -6.70
C SER A 399 -24.33 -47.31 -6.90
N LEU A 400 -25.42 -46.57 -6.69
CA LEU A 400 -26.79 -47.07 -6.93
C LEU A 400 -27.21 -47.01 -8.41
N GLN A 401 -26.51 -46.21 -9.24
CA GLN A 401 -26.80 -46.04 -10.67
C GLN A 401 -25.85 -46.83 -11.59
N GLU A 402 -24.63 -47.14 -11.14
CA GLU A 402 -23.70 -48.00 -11.87
C GLU A 402 -24.23 -49.44 -11.88
N ASP A 403 -24.76 -49.81 -13.03
CA ASP A 403 -25.43 -51.06 -13.39
C ASP A 403 -24.79 -52.35 -12.82
N ASN A 404 -25.55 -53.38 -12.47
CA ASN A 404 -26.29 -54.27 -13.40
C ASN A 404 -25.51 -54.78 -14.62
N THR A 405 -24.21 -54.49 -14.79
CA THR A 405 -23.42 -54.93 -15.96
C THR A 405 -22.00 -55.40 -15.68
N THR A 406 -21.52 -55.40 -14.44
CA THR A 406 -20.26 -56.10 -14.11
C THR A 406 -20.42 -57.04 -12.92
N MET A 407 -20.06 -58.31 -13.15
CA MET A 407 -19.93 -59.36 -12.15
C MET A 407 -18.91 -58.94 -11.07
N SER A 408 -19.37 -58.18 -10.07
CA SER A 408 -18.71 -57.96 -8.79
C SER A 408 -19.65 -58.50 -7.70
N ASP A 409 -19.44 -59.76 -7.33
CA ASP A 409 -20.22 -60.53 -6.34
C ASP A 409 -20.06 -60.01 -4.88
N LEU A 410 -19.99 -58.70 -4.64
CA LEU A 410 -19.78 -58.14 -3.29
C LEU A 410 -20.72 -57.01 -2.84
N ASP A 411 -21.45 -56.34 -3.74
CA ASP A 411 -22.43 -55.31 -3.33
C ASP A 411 -23.82 -55.93 -3.15
N THR A 412 -23.98 -56.64 -2.03
CA THR A 412 -25.30 -57.15 -1.63
C THR A 412 -26.28 -55.99 -1.38
N LEU A 413 -27.58 -56.21 -1.65
CA LEU A 413 -28.64 -55.25 -1.35
C LEU A 413 -28.60 -54.77 0.11
N ASP A 414 -28.17 -55.65 1.03
CA ASP A 414 -28.02 -55.33 2.44
C ASP A 414 -26.91 -54.28 2.69
N ASN A 415 -25.77 -54.38 2.00
CA ASN A 415 -24.69 -53.38 2.08
C ASN A 415 -25.15 -52.02 1.54
N LYS A 416 -25.89 -52.01 0.41
CA LYS A 416 -26.48 -50.79 -0.16
C LYS A 416 -27.52 -50.18 0.77
N ASN A 417 -28.34 -51.01 1.42
CA ASN A 417 -29.33 -50.56 2.40
C ASN A 417 -28.66 -49.98 3.67
N GLU A 418 -27.60 -50.61 4.18
CA GLU A 418 -26.81 -50.09 5.31
C GLU A 418 -26.20 -48.72 4.96
N ALA A 419 -25.58 -48.59 3.79
CA ALA A 419 -25.03 -47.32 3.31
C ALA A 419 -26.09 -46.21 3.17
N CYS A 420 -27.29 -46.56 2.69
CA CYS A 420 -28.44 -45.64 2.64
C CYS A 420 -28.93 -45.26 4.04
N GLY A 421 -28.91 -46.19 4.99
CA GLY A 421 -29.27 -45.96 6.39
C GLY A 421 -28.28 -45.03 7.09
N ASP A 422 -26.99 -45.25 6.88
CA ASP A 422 -25.92 -44.39 7.41
C ASP A 422 -26.00 -42.98 6.80
N PHE A 423 -26.27 -42.87 5.50
CA PHE A 423 -26.50 -41.58 4.85
C PHE A 423 -27.71 -40.85 5.44
N CYS A 424 -28.85 -41.52 5.59
CA CYS A 424 -30.05 -40.95 6.22
C CYS A 424 -29.81 -40.56 7.69
N GLY A 425 -29.05 -41.37 8.43
CA GLY A 425 -28.61 -41.06 9.79
C GLY A 425 -27.77 -39.79 9.85
N ARG A 426 -26.79 -39.64 8.95
CA ARG A 426 -25.96 -38.43 8.83
C ARG A 426 -26.76 -37.19 8.49
N LEU A 427 -27.75 -37.29 7.58
CA LEU A 427 -28.67 -36.17 7.29
C LEU A 427 -29.43 -35.72 8.54
N ASN A 428 -29.98 -36.66 9.31
CA ASN A 428 -30.70 -36.34 10.55
C ASN A 428 -29.78 -35.72 11.62
N ASN A 429 -28.56 -36.24 11.76
CA ASN A 429 -27.57 -35.70 12.68
C ASN A 429 -27.12 -34.28 12.27
N SER A 430 -26.94 -34.04 10.98
CA SER A 430 -26.64 -32.70 10.44
C SER A 430 -27.76 -31.70 10.72
N LEU A 431 -29.03 -32.10 10.51
CA LEU A 431 -30.18 -31.27 10.87
C LEU A 431 -30.19 -30.92 12.37
N ALA A 432 -29.73 -31.82 13.24
CA ALA A 432 -29.64 -31.58 14.68
C ALA A 432 -28.47 -30.64 15.04
N VAL A 433 -27.29 -30.83 14.44
CA VAL A 433 -26.07 -30.05 14.72
C VAL A 433 -26.20 -28.62 14.21
N TRP A 434 -26.63 -28.44 12.97
CA TRP A 434 -26.73 -27.12 12.36
C TRP A 434 -28.04 -26.41 12.71
N GLY A 435 -29.11 -27.15 13.00
CA GLY A 435 -30.35 -26.64 13.59
C GLY A 435 -30.91 -25.40 12.89
N SER A 436 -30.88 -24.26 13.59
CA SER A 436 -31.37 -22.97 13.09
C SER A 436 -30.45 -22.28 12.08
N ARG A 437 -29.18 -22.70 11.97
CA ARG A 437 -28.21 -22.14 11.01
C ARG A 437 -28.45 -22.64 9.57
N LEU A 438 -29.12 -23.78 9.41
CA LEU A 438 -29.54 -24.30 8.10
C LEU A 438 -30.81 -23.58 7.61
N PRO A 439 -30.78 -22.91 6.44
CA PRO A 439 -31.98 -22.31 5.86
C PRO A 439 -32.99 -23.37 5.44
N VAL A 440 -34.23 -22.94 5.24
CA VAL A 440 -35.34 -23.82 4.84
C VAL A 440 -35.00 -24.56 3.53
N ASP A 441 -34.36 -23.88 2.58
CA ASP A 441 -33.96 -24.44 1.30
C ASP A 441 -32.96 -25.59 1.46
N ALA A 442 -32.03 -25.50 2.42
CA ALA A 442 -31.09 -26.59 2.71
C ALA A 442 -31.81 -27.82 3.27
N ARG A 443 -32.84 -27.62 4.10
CA ARG A 443 -33.68 -28.73 4.60
C ARG A 443 -34.45 -29.39 3.46
N VAL A 444 -34.97 -28.60 2.51
CA VAL A 444 -35.62 -29.12 1.30
C VAL A 444 -34.64 -29.95 0.46
N VAL A 445 -33.38 -29.50 0.32
CA VAL A 445 -32.34 -30.24 -0.39
C VAL A 445 -32.05 -31.57 0.30
N TYR A 446 -31.93 -31.61 1.63
CA TYR A 446 -31.75 -32.86 2.37
C TYR A 446 -32.92 -33.82 2.17
N SER A 447 -34.16 -33.32 2.20
CA SER A 447 -35.34 -34.12 1.90
C SER A 447 -35.33 -34.67 0.47
N LYS A 448 -34.90 -33.86 -0.51
CA LYS A 448 -34.76 -34.29 -1.91
C LYS A 448 -33.69 -35.37 -2.07
N MET A 449 -32.52 -35.19 -1.48
CA MET A 449 -31.45 -36.20 -1.49
C MET A 449 -31.91 -37.51 -0.86
N ALA A 450 -32.55 -37.44 0.31
CA ALA A 450 -33.11 -38.61 0.98
C ALA A 450 -34.16 -39.33 0.13
N THR A 451 -35.04 -38.56 -0.54
CA THR A 451 -36.06 -39.11 -1.44
C THR A 451 -35.43 -39.79 -2.66
N GLU A 452 -34.43 -39.16 -3.28
CA GLU A 452 -33.75 -39.71 -4.46
C GLU A 452 -33.02 -41.02 -4.14
N VAL A 453 -32.25 -41.05 -3.05
CA VAL A 453 -31.58 -42.27 -2.57
C VAL A 453 -32.61 -43.36 -2.22
N SER A 454 -33.72 -43.00 -1.55
CA SER A 454 -34.79 -43.94 -1.20
C SER A 454 -35.45 -44.55 -2.44
N ASN A 455 -35.70 -43.74 -3.48
CA ASN A 455 -36.27 -44.20 -4.74
C ASN A 455 -35.31 -45.13 -5.50
N LEU A 456 -34.02 -44.81 -5.53
CA LEU A 456 -32.99 -45.66 -6.14
C LEU A 456 -32.88 -47.00 -5.41
N LEU A 457 -32.93 -47.01 -4.07
CA LEU A 457 -32.92 -48.23 -3.27
C LEU A 457 -34.17 -49.10 -3.52
N ILE A 458 -35.35 -48.49 -3.69
CA ILE A 458 -36.58 -49.22 -4.03
C ILE A 458 -36.51 -49.81 -5.44
N ALA A 459 -35.93 -49.09 -6.40
CA ALA A 459 -35.76 -49.59 -7.77
C ALA A 459 -34.86 -50.85 -7.80
N ASP A 460 -33.77 -50.86 -7.02
CA ASP A 460 -32.85 -51.99 -6.91
C ASP A 460 -33.46 -53.20 -6.16
N SER A 461 -34.42 -52.96 -5.25
CA SER A 461 -35.07 -54.01 -4.46
C SER A 461 -35.94 -55.00 -5.26
N GLY A 462 -36.25 -54.69 -6.53
CA GLY A 462 -37.21 -55.42 -7.37
C GLY A 462 -36.70 -56.72 -7.99
N GLU A 463 -35.39 -56.88 -8.18
CA GLU A 463 -34.81 -58.02 -8.90
C GLU A 463 -34.08 -58.97 -7.92
N GLY A 464 -34.72 -60.11 -7.58
CA GLY A 464 -34.03 -61.26 -6.96
C GLY A 464 -33.74 -61.24 -5.45
N SER A 465 -34.13 -60.21 -4.70
CA SER A 465 -33.82 -60.09 -3.26
C SER A 465 -34.79 -60.84 -2.31
N THR A 466 -34.31 -61.17 -1.10
CA THR A 466 -35.13 -61.81 -0.06
C THR A 466 -36.14 -60.80 0.53
N ARG A 467 -37.33 -61.27 0.92
CA ARG A 467 -38.39 -60.43 1.50
C ARG A 467 -37.97 -59.69 2.77
N GLU A 468 -37.08 -60.28 3.56
CA GLU A 468 -36.54 -59.66 4.77
C GLU A 468 -35.64 -58.47 4.44
N ALA A 469 -34.80 -58.59 3.40
CA ALA A 469 -34.00 -57.49 2.87
C ALA A 469 -34.90 -56.36 2.35
N GLN A 470 -35.96 -56.69 1.58
CA GLN A 470 -36.92 -55.69 1.09
C GLN A 470 -37.63 -54.92 2.22
N LEU A 471 -38.06 -55.62 3.28
CA LEU A 471 -38.68 -54.98 4.45
C LEU A 471 -37.69 -54.11 5.22
N SER A 472 -36.42 -54.52 5.29
CA SER A 472 -35.36 -53.74 5.93
C SER A 472 -35.07 -52.43 5.17
N CYS A 473 -35.18 -52.42 3.83
CA CYS A 473 -35.07 -51.20 3.02
C CYS A 473 -36.17 -50.20 3.36
N PHE A 474 -37.41 -50.65 3.55
CA PHE A 474 -38.50 -49.76 3.96
C PHE A 474 -38.28 -49.21 5.38
N ASP A 475 -37.78 -50.01 6.33
CA ASP A 475 -37.41 -49.55 7.68
C ASP A 475 -36.37 -48.42 7.65
N THR A 476 -35.43 -48.45 6.70
CA THR A 476 -34.45 -47.39 6.45
C THR A 476 -35.12 -46.12 5.91
N ILE A 477 -35.99 -46.25 4.91
CA ILE A 477 -36.71 -45.14 4.26
C ILE A 477 -37.61 -44.42 5.27
N PHE A 478 -38.25 -45.14 6.21
CA PHE A 478 -39.08 -44.52 7.24
C PHE A 478 -38.30 -43.67 8.25
N LYS A 479 -36.99 -43.91 8.40
CA LYS A 479 -36.11 -43.10 9.25
C LYS A 479 -35.50 -41.90 8.52
N ALA A 480 -35.67 -41.81 7.20
CA ALA A 480 -35.13 -40.73 6.40
C ALA A 480 -35.92 -39.41 6.60
N PRO A 481 -35.28 -38.24 6.45
CA PRO A 481 -35.92 -36.93 6.58
C PRO A 481 -36.78 -36.59 5.34
N ILE A 482 -37.76 -37.43 5.01
CA ILE A 482 -38.65 -37.26 3.87
C ILE A 482 -40.02 -36.68 4.28
N PRO A 483 -40.72 -35.94 3.40
CA PRO A 483 -42.08 -35.43 3.65
C PRO A 483 -43.08 -36.54 4.00
N GLU A 484 -44.09 -36.22 4.81
CA GLU A 484 -45.08 -37.21 5.28
C GLU A 484 -45.89 -37.83 4.14
N ASP A 485 -46.18 -37.06 3.09
CA ASP A 485 -46.93 -37.53 1.93
C ASP A 485 -46.17 -38.64 1.18
N LEU A 486 -44.85 -38.47 1.00
CA LEU A 486 -43.99 -39.47 0.36
C LEU A 486 -43.77 -40.68 1.26
N ARG A 487 -43.67 -40.49 2.58
CA ARG A 487 -43.67 -41.60 3.55
C ARG A 487 -44.93 -42.45 3.42
N ALA A 488 -46.10 -41.82 3.26
CA ALA A 488 -47.36 -42.54 3.09
C ALA A 488 -47.40 -43.33 1.78
N CYS A 489 -46.88 -42.79 0.68
CA CYS A 489 -46.74 -43.51 -0.60
C CYS A 489 -45.84 -44.75 -0.47
N HIS A 490 -44.64 -44.60 0.11
CA HIS A 490 -43.74 -45.73 0.34
C HIS A 490 -44.35 -46.79 1.28
N LEU A 491 -45.18 -46.36 2.24
CA LEU A 491 -45.92 -47.27 3.12
C LEU A 491 -47.00 -48.06 2.38
N GLN A 492 -47.71 -47.42 1.44
CA GLN A 492 -48.66 -48.11 0.56
C GLN A 492 -47.95 -49.11 -0.35
N ASP A 493 -46.77 -48.78 -0.88
CA ASP A 493 -45.95 -49.70 -1.67
C ASP A 493 -45.41 -50.87 -0.85
N ALA A 494 -45.01 -50.64 0.40
CA ALA A 494 -44.61 -51.71 1.31
C ALA A 494 -45.78 -52.66 1.64
N VAL A 495 -46.98 -52.10 1.84
CA VAL A 495 -48.19 -52.87 2.15
C VAL A 495 -48.73 -53.62 0.93
N SER A 496 -48.65 -53.05 -0.27
CA SER A 496 -49.08 -53.71 -1.51
C SER A 496 -48.19 -54.91 -1.88
N ARG A 497 -46.93 -54.90 -1.44
CA ARG A 497 -45.99 -56.03 -1.57
C ARG A 497 -46.20 -57.13 -0.50
N GLN A 498 -47.09 -56.95 0.48
CA GLN A 498 -47.50 -58.00 1.44
C GLN A 498 -48.76 -58.77 0.96
N PRO A 499 -48.78 -60.11 0.99
CA PRO A 499 -50.02 -60.86 0.75
C PRO A 499 -51.00 -60.71 1.92
N HIS A 500 -52.30 -60.67 1.61
CA HIS A 500 -53.46 -60.45 2.51
C HIS A 500 -53.64 -61.41 3.71
N SER A 501 -52.66 -62.23 4.09
CA SER A 501 -52.83 -63.27 5.14
C SER A 501 -52.16 -62.99 6.49
N THR A 502 -51.43 -61.88 6.68
CA THR A 502 -50.72 -61.61 7.96
C THR A 502 -50.92 -60.19 8.54
N SER A 503 -51.95 -59.46 8.11
CA SER A 503 -52.11 -58.02 8.39
C SER A 503 -52.42 -57.59 9.85
N SER A 504 -52.48 -58.47 10.86
CA SER A 504 -53.01 -58.06 12.18
C SER A 504 -52.00 -57.98 13.33
N SER A 505 -50.93 -58.78 13.36
CA SER A 505 -50.12 -58.94 14.58
C SER A 505 -48.81 -58.15 14.60
N TYR A 506 -48.17 -57.89 13.46
CA TYR A 506 -46.84 -57.26 13.42
C TYR A 506 -46.91 -55.72 13.58
N PHE A 507 -47.86 -55.06 12.95
CA PHE A 507 -48.00 -53.58 13.00
C PHE A 507 -48.53 -53.04 14.33
N ARG A 508 -49.35 -53.81 15.06
CA ARG A 508 -49.92 -53.37 16.35
C ARG A 508 -48.91 -53.30 17.50
N ARG A 509 -47.74 -53.95 17.39
CA ARG A 509 -46.73 -53.98 18.47
C ARG A 509 -45.66 -52.89 18.39
N LYS A 510 -45.37 -52.32 17.22
CA LYS A 510 -44.37 -51.23 17.09
C LYS A 510 -44.97 -49.81 17.20
N PHE A 511 -46.28 -49.62 17.01
CA PHE A 511 -46.93 -48.30 17.03
C PHE A 511 -47.76 -48.04 18.29
N LYS A 512 -47.14 -48.14 19.47
CA LYS A 512 -47.75 -47.63 20.71
C LYS A 512 -46.71 -47.06 21.67
N ALA A 513 -46.24 -45.84 21.38
CA ALA A 513 -45.80 -44.86 22.39
C ALA A 513 -45.37 -43.53 21.75
N SER A 514 -46.23 -42.51 21.82
CA SER A 514 -45.89 -41.16 22.31
C SER A 514 -47.14 -40.30 22.36
N PRO A 515 -47.67 -39.99 23.55
CA PRO A 515 -48.62 -38.90 23.74
C PRO A 515 -47.85 -37.67 24.22
N ASP A 516 -47.73 -36.62 23.41
CA ASP A 516 -47.63 -35.25 23.91
C ASP A 516 -47.77 -34.25 22.75
N CYS A 517 -49.01 -33.85 22.49
CA CYS A 517 -49.33 -32.58 21.86
C CYS A 517 -50.35 -31.89 22.77
N LYS A 518 -49.85 -31.11 23.74
CA LYS A 518 -50.68 -30.12 24.42
C LYS A 518 -50.85 -28.93 23.49
N SER A 519 -52.11 -28.70 23.13
CA SER A 519 -52.64 -27.47 22.59
C SER A 519 -52.18 -26.26 23.41
N ARG A 520 -51.70 -25.22 22.72
CA ARG A 520 -51.71 -23.85 23.20
C ARG A 520 -52.62 -23.05 22.28
N ASP A 521 -53.78 -22.71 22.82
CA ASP A 521 -54.68 -21.69 22.28
C ASP A 521 -54.08 -20.28 22.47
N PRO A 522 -54.53 -19.30 21.67
CA PRO A 522 -53.92 -17.97 21.60
C PRO A 522 -54.46 -17.03 22.68
N ALA A 523 -53.59 -16.15 23.16
CA ALA A 523 -53.92 -14.87 23.79
C ALA A 523 -52.82 -13.87 23.47
#